data_AF-A0A961TZI2-F1
#
_entry.id   AF-A0A961TZI2-F1
#
_cell.length_a   1.000
_cell.length_b   1.000
_cell.length_c   1.000
_cell.angle_alpha   90.00
_cell.angle_beta   90.00
_cell.angle_gamma   90.00
#
_symmetry.space_group_name_H-M   'P 1'
#
loop_
_entity.id
_entity.type
_entity.pdbx_description
1 polymer ?
#
loop_
_entity_poly.entity_id
_entity_poly.type
_entity_poly.pdbx_seq_one_letter_code
_entity_poly.pdbx_strand_id
1 'polypeptide(L)'
;RRFNLAHELAHRVIRATGNSAVKLEKAMNRFAGAFLIPTDHLIEEAGPSRSGMTYMEIMRLKRLYGVSAAAMLMRLGQVSILPQSMIDYAFRTYARRWRTSEPDEIRDDEGFGAFEHPQRFERLVWRALGEELISPVRAAQMLHLSLSTVEENIRG
;
A
#
# COMPACT_ATOMS: atom_id res chain seq x y z
N ARG A 1 2.19 5.12 14.15
CA ARG A 1 3.26 5.01 15.20
C ARG A 1 4.57 4.42 14.67
N ARG A 2 4.57 3.26 13.96
CA ARG A 2 5.78 2.60 13.43
C ARG A 2 6.62 3.46 12.47
N PHE A 3 5.96 4.16 11.53
CA PHE A 3 6.66 5.04 10.59
C PHE A 3 7.46 6.15 11.30
N ASN A 4 6.86 6.83 12.29
CA ASN A 4 7.55 7.86 13.05
C ASN A 4 8.78 7.31 13.79
N LEU A 5 8.67 6.12 14.40
CA LEU A 5 9.82 5.49 15.05
C LEU A 5 10.95 5.15 14.05
N ALA A 6 10.61 4.64 12.87
CA ALA A 6 11.58 4.41 11.81
C ALA A 6 12.18 5.72 11.26
N HIS A 7 11.41 6.80 11.25
CA HIS A 7 11.86 8.13 10.86
C HIS A 7 12.85 8.71 11.90
N GLU A 8 12.55 8.60 13.20
CA GLU A 8 13.47 8.97 14.28
C GLU A 8 14.75 8.13 14.27
N LEU A 9 14.66 6.86 13.89
CA LEU A 9 15.85 6.03 13.64
C LEU A 9 16.66 6.59 12.47
N ALA A 10 16.01 6.98 11.38
CA ALA A 10 16.66 7.58 10.22
C ALA A 10 17.45 8.85 10.58
N HIS A 11 16.88 9.71 11.45
CA HIS A 11 17.58 10.89 11.97
C HIS A 11 18.91 10.57 12.66
N ARG A 12 19.02 9.41 13.31
CA ARG A 12 20.23 9.00 14.03
C ARG A 12 21.28 8.38 13.10
N VAL A 13 20.84 7.73 12.04
CA VAL A 13 21.69 6.94 11.14
C VAL A 13 22.14 7.76 9.93
N ILE A 14 21.28 8.63 9.38
CA ILE A 14 21.57 9.42 8.17
C ILE A 14 22.08 10.81 8.58
N ARG A 15 23.39 11.05 8.38
CA ARG A 15 24.03 12.33 8.73
C ARG A 15 24.05 13.36 7.60
N ALA A 16 24.10 12.90 6.36
CA ALA A 16 24.11 13.73 5.16
C ALA A 16 23.62 12.92 3.97
N THR A 17 23.24 13.62 2.90
CA THR A 17 22.96 13.01 1.59
C THR A 17 24.18 13.20 0.69
N GLY A 18 24.52 12.20 -0.12
CA GLY A 18 25.62 12.29 -1.08
C GLY A 18 25.33 13.24 -2.27
N ASN A 19 24.10 13.74 -2.37
CA ASN A 19 23.66 14.70 -3.38
C ASN A 19 22.93 15.85 -2.67
N SER A 20 23.47 17.06 -2.78
CA SER A 20 22.93 18.28 -2.15
C SER A 20 21.54 18.67 -2.62
N ALA A 21 21.10 18.20 -3.80
CA ALA A 21 19.73 18.40 -4.27
C ALA A 21 18.69 17.56 -3.49
N VAL A 22 19.13 16.48 -2.82
CA VAL A 22 18.27 15.62 -2.02
C VAL A 22 18.17 16.19 -0.61
N LYS A 23 17.00 16.73 -0.27
CA LYS A 23 16.69 17.16 1.09
C LYS A 23 16.78 15.99 2.07
N LEU A 24 17.45 16.18 3.21
CA LEU A 24 17.63 15.17 4.25
C LEU A 24 16.28 14.56 4.69
N GLU A 25 15.27 15.40 4.88
CA GLU A 25 13.89 14.99 5.20
C GLU A 25 13.31 13.96 4.22
N LYS A 26 13.53 14.16 2.91
CA LYS A 26 13.08 13.21 1.89
C LYS A 26 13.86 11.90 1.97
N ALA A 27 15.15 11.96 2.27
CA ALA A 27 15.96 10.76 2.45
C ALA A 27 15.52 9.95 3.68
N MET A 28 15.22 10.62 4.80
CA MET A 28 14.72 9.98 6.02
C MET A 28 13.35 9.33 5.82
N ASN A 29 12.42 10.01 5.15
CA ASN A 29 11.13 9.41 4.79
C ASN A 29 11.28 8.20 3.85
N ARG A 30 12.20 8.25 2.88
CA ARG A 30 12.50 7.10 2.01
C ARG A 30 13.10 5.94 2.80
N PHE A 31 14.01 6.22 3.74
CA PHE A 31 14.57 5.21 4.63
C PHE A 31 13.50 4.54 5.48
N ALA A 32 12.64 5.32 6.16
CA ALA A 32 11.58 4.77 7.02
C ALA A 32 10.64 3.85 6.23
N GLY A 33 10.25 4.24 5.01
CA GLY A 33 9.48 3.40 4.11
C GLY A 33 10.20 2.13 3.68
N ALA A 34 11.48 2.21 3.32
CA ALA A 34 12.27 1.05 2.90
C ALA A 34 12.59 0.09 4.05
N PHE A 35 12.80 0.61 5.25
CA PHE A 35 13.06 -0.17 6.46
C PHE A 35 11.84 -0.98 6.88
N LEU A 36 10.65 -0.37 6.83
CA LEU A 36 9.40 -1.04 7.19
C LEU A 36 8.85 -1.95 6.08
N ILE A 37 9.15 -1.61 4.83
CA ILE A 37 8.60 -2.27 3.65
C ILE A 37 9.74 -2.58 2.67
N PRO A 38 10.48 -3.69 2.88
CA PRO A 38 11.59 -4.09 2.03
C PRO A 38 11.15 -4.26 0.57
N THR A 39 11.95 -3.76 -0.38
CA THR A 39 11.60 -3.79 -1.81
C THR A 39 11.39 -5.21 -2.31
N ASP A 40 12.30 -6.12 -2.01
CA ASP A 40 12.29 -7.48 -2.56
C ASP A 40 11.05 -8.25 -2.13
N HIS A 41 10.72 -8.21 -0.83
CA HIS A 41 9.50 -8.82 -0.30
C HIS A 41 8.22 -8.17 -0.86
N LEU A 42 8.22 -6.84 -1.07
CA LEU A 42 7.08 -6.15 -1.67
C LEU A 42 6.86 -6.56 -3.14
N ILE A 43 7.95 -6.79 -3.88
CA ILE A 43 7.90 -7.30 -5.26
C ILE A 43 7.32 -8.72 -5.29
N GLU A 44 7.68 -9.58 -4.33
CA GLU A 44 7.11 -10.92 -4.20
C GLU A 44 5.60 -10.88 -3.94
N GLU A 45 5.16 -9.96 -3.07
CA GLU A 45 3.76 -9.85 -2.64
C GLU A 45 2.85 -9.12 -3.63
N ALA A 46 3.34 -8.08 -4.29
CA ALA A 46 2.56 -7.24 -5.21
C ALA A 46 2.85 -7.54 -6.69
N GLY A 47 4.01 -8.12 -7.01
CA GLY A 47 4.55 -8.17 -8.36
C GLY A 47 5.48 -7.00 -8.67
N PRO A 48 6.34 -7.13 -9.71
CA PRO A 48 7.36 -6.13 -10.03
C PRO A 48 6.80 -4.85 -10.67
N SER A 49 5.64 -4.93 -11.32
CA SER A 49 4.96 -3.80 -11.97
C SER A 49 3.47 -4.06 -12.07
N ARG A 50 2.67 -3.00 -11.96
CA ARG A 50 1.21 -3.02 -11.91
C ARG A 50 0.64 -1.87 -12.73
N SER A 51 -0.38 -2.13 -13.54
CA SER A 51 -1.13 -1.06 -14.22
C SER A 51 -2.17 -0.42 -13.31
N GLY A 52 -2.66 -1.18 -12.31
CA GLY A 52 -3.57 -0.71 -11.26
C GLY A 52 -3.54 -1.60 -10.03
N MET A 53 -4.14 -1.09 -8.95
CA MET A 53 -4.25 -1.79 -7.67
C MET A 53 -5.55 -1.38 -6.99
N THR A 54 -6.32 -2.36 -6.54
CA THR A 54 -7.60 -2.14 -5.86
C THR A 54 -7.41 -1.68 -4.41
N TYR A 55 -8.43 -1.05 -3.82
CA TYR A 55 -8.45 -0.69 -2.40
C TYR A 55 -8.11 -1.89 -1.51
N MET A 56 -8.70 -3.06 -1.79
CA MET A 56 -8.46 -4.30 -1.03
C MET A 56 -7.01 -4.78 -1.10
N GLU A 57 -6.33 -4.64 -2.24
CA GLU A 57 -4.91 -4.96 -2.34
C GLU A 57 -4.06 -4.04 -1.47
N ILE A 58 -4.34 -2.73 -1.48
CA ILE A 58 -3.62 -1.75 -0.65
C ILE A 58 -3.86 -2.03 0.84
N MET A 59 -5.12 -2.28 1.24
CA MET A 59 -5.48 -2.59 2.63
C MET A 59 -4.79 -3.86 3.12
N ARG A 60 -4.73 -4.91 2.29
CA ARG A 60 -4.00 -6.14 2.61
C ARG A 60 -2.51 -5.85 2.85
N LEU A 61 -1.87 -5.13 1.92
CA LEU A 61 -0.44 -4.84 2.01
C LEU A 61 -0.11 -3.95 3.23
N LYS A 62 -0.91 -2.91 3.51
CA LYS A 62 -0.64 -2.06 4.70
C LYS A 62 -0.75 -2.85 6.01
N ARG A 63 -1.66 -3.83 6.09
CA ARG A 63 -1.82 -4.72 7.26
C ARG A 63 -0.61 -5.65 7.38
N LEU A 64 -0.18 -6.25 6.26
CA LEU A 64 1.01 -7.12 6.22
C LEU A 64 2.26 -6.42 6.77
N TYR A 65 2.50 -5.16 6.41
CA TYR A 65 3.68 -4.41 6.87
C TYR A 65 3.45 -3.61 8.17
N GLY A 66 2.21 -3.51 8.64
CA GLY A 66 1.84 -2.71 9.81
C GLY A 66 2.10 -1.21 9.58
N VAL A 67 1.69 -0.67 8.45
CA VAL A 67 1.87 0.74 8.06
C VAL A 67 0.54 1.41 7.75
N SER A 68 0.53 2.73 7.58
CA SER A 68 -0.67 3.43 7.10
C SER A 68 -0.90 3.19 5.60
N ALA A 69 -2.15 3.36 5.16
CA ALA A 69 -2.51 3.27 3.75
C ALA A 69 -1.73 4.29 2.90
N ALA A 70 -1.57 5.51 3.40
CA ALA A 70 -0.79 6.55 2.72
C ALA A 70 0.70 6.17 2.62
N ALA A 71 1.29 5.57 3.65
CA ALA A 71 2.68 5.12 3.61
C ALA A 71 2.86 3.96 2.63
N MET A 72 1.92 3.01 2.59
CA MET A 72 1.90 1.90 1.65
C MET A 72 1.84 2.39 0.21
N LEU A 73 0.89 3.29 -0.10
CA LEU A 73 0.72 3.87 -1.42
C LEU A 73 1.97 4.64 -1.87
N MET A 74 2.56 5.47 -1.00
CA MET A 74 3.83 6.15 -1.29
C MET A 74 4.95 5.16 -1.59
N ARG A 75 5.06 4.07 -0.83
CA ARG A 75 6.11 3.07 -1.03
C ARG A 75 5.97 2.36 -2.37
N LEU A 76 4.75 1.97 -2.78
CA LEU A 76 4.48 1.35 -4.08
C LEU A 76 5.00 2.21 -5.24
N GLY A 77 4.85 3.54 -5.16
CA GLY A 77 5.44 4.48 -6.12
C GLY A 77 6.96 4.60 -6.03
N GLN A 78 7.53 4.65 -4.82
CA GLN A 78 8.98 4.78 -4.61
C GLN A 78 9.81 3.62 -5.17
N VAL A 79 9.21 2.44 -5.27
CA VAL A 79 9.81 1.24 -5.87
C VAL A 79 9.28 0.94 -7.29
N SER A 80 8.51 1.87 -7.86
CA SER A 80 8.01 1.79 -9.25
C SER A 80 7.08 0.60 -9.55
N ILE A 81 6.49 -0.03 -8.53
CA ILE A 81 5.44 -1.04 -8.70
C ILE A 81 4.19 -0.36 -9.28
N LEU A 82 3.83 0.81 -8.75
CA LEU A 82 2.80 1.68 -9.33
C LEU A 82 3.45 2.91 -9.98
N PRO A 83 2.97 3.33 -11.16
CA PRO A 83 3.41 4.57 -11.78
C PRO A 83 3.15 5.79 -10.89
N GLN A 84 4.05 6.78 -10.90
CA GLN A 84 3.88 7.99 -10.10
C GLN A 84 2.57 8.72 -10.42
N SER A 85 2.11 8.68 -11.67
CA SER A 85 0.82 9.24 -12.09
C SER A 85 -0.36 8.63 -11.35
N MET A 86 -0.30 7.33 -11.02
CA MET A 86 -1.33 6.66 -10.24
C MET A 86 -1.30 7.08 -8.77
N ILE A 87 -0.12 7.24 -8.19
CA ILE A 87 0.04 7.73 -6.82
C ILE A 87 -0.56 9.14 -6.70
N ASP A 88 -0.24 10.01 -7.67
CA ASP A 88 -0.77 11.38 -7.71
C ASP A 88 -2.28 11.39 -7.90
N TYR A 89 -2.81 10.55 -8.80
CA TYR A 89 -4.25 10.39 -9.02
C TYR A 89 -4.97 9.93 -7.74
N ALA A 90 -4.45 8.90 -7.07
CA ALA A 90 -5.02 8.37 -5.84
C ALA A 90 -5.11 9.47 -4.76
N PHE A 91 -4.03 10.22 -4.52
CA PHE A 91 -4.04 11.30 -3.52
C PHE A 91 -4.90 12.52 -3.91
N ARG A 92 -5.21 12.71 -5.19
CA ARG A 92 -6.17 13.72 -5.65
C ARG A 92 -7.62 13.25 -5.53
N THR A 93 -7.86 11.95 -5.45
CA THR A 93 -9.19 11.33 -5.46
C THR A 93 -9.46 10.62 -4.13
N TYR A 94 -9.47 9.29 -4.13
CA TYR A 94 -9.93 8.46 -3.01
C TYR A 94 -8.98 8.50 -1.80
N ALA A 95 -7.66 8.59 -2.03
CA ALA A 95 -6.66 8.63 -0.97
C ALA A 95 -6.44 10.02 -0.36
N ARG A 96 -7.20 11.04 -0.81
CA ARG A 96 -7.06 12.43 -0.30
C ARG A 96 -7.21 12.49 1.22
N ARG A 97 -8.14 11.71 1.79
CA ARG A 97 -8.43 11.70 3.23
C ARG A 97 -7.50 10.81 4.05
N TRP A 98 -6.73 9.91 3.43
CA TRP A 98 -5.90 8.93 4.14
C TRP A 98 -4.78 9.54 5.00
N ARG A 99 -4.44 10.82 4.79
CA ARG A 99 -3.48 11.54 5.65
C ARG A 99 -4.09 12.04 6.95
N THR A 100 -5.41 12.19 7.01
CA THR A 100 -6.15 12.77 8.13
C THR A 100 -7.11 11.79 8.78
N SER A 101 -7.56 10.78 8.03
CA SER A 101 -8.45 9.71 8.48
C SER A 101 -7.97 8.42 7.81
N GLU A 102 -7.42 7.53 8.62
CA GLU A 102 -6.82 6.28 8.15
C GLU A 102 -7.93 5.28 7.79
N PRO A 103 -7.95 4.73 6.56
CA PRO A 103 -8.89 3.68 6.20
C PRO A 103 -8.48 2.36 6.84
N ASP A 104 -9.44 1.57 7.29
CA ASP A 104 -9.22 0.26 7.95
C ASP A 104 -8.09 0.32 8.99
N GLU A 105 -8.28 1.13 10.03
CA GLU A 105 -7.27 1.31 11.08
C GLU A 105 -6.82 -0.03 11.67
N ILE A 106 -5.49 -0.23 11.74
CA ILE A 106 -4.90 -1.40 12.39
C ILE A 106 -4.95 -1.13 13.88
N ARG A 107 -5.81 -1.84 14.60
CA ARG A 107 -5.99 -1.64 16.03
C ARG A 107 -4.80 -2.23 16.80
N ASP A 108 -4.44 -1.61 17.92
CA ASP A 108 -3.30 -2.06 18.73
C ASP A 108 -3.50 -3.45 19.36
N ASP A 109 -4.76 -3.90 19.50
CA ASP A 109 -5.15 -5.23 20.00
C ASP A 109 -5.15 -6.31 18.90
N GLU A 110 -5.11 -5.92 17.63
CA GLU A 110 -5.00 -6.83 16.48
C GLU A 110 -3.52 -7.12 16.20
N GLY A 111 -2.97 -8.15 16.85
CA GLY A 111 -1.62 -8.64 16.55
C GLY A 111 -1.49 -9.08 15.08
N PHE A 112 -0.25 -9.17 14.55
CA PHE A 112 0.00 -9.52 13.15
C PHE A 112 -0.66 -10.84 12.70
N GLY A 113 -0.79 -11.81 13.61
CA GLY A 113 -1.46 -13.09 13.33
C GLY A 113 -2.98 -12.96 13.09
N ALA A 114 -3.62 -11.85 13.48
CA ALA A 114 -5.04 -11.59 13.20
C ALA A 114 -5.32 -11.43 11.70
N PHE A 115 -4.27 -11.25 10.87
CA PHE A 115 -4.40 -11.12 9.43
C PHE A 115 -3.93 -12.36 8.65
N GLU A 116 -3.41 -13.39 9.35
CA GLU A 116 -2.91 -14.61 8.71
C GLU A 116 -4.03 -15.62 8.45
N HIS A 117 -4.73 -15.43 7.32
CA HIS A 117 -5.75 -16.36 6.86
C HIS A 117 -5.53 -16.76 5.39
N PRO A 118 -6.02 -17.93 4.93
CA PRO A 118 -5.91 -18.34 3.54
C PRO A 118 -6.68 -17.40 2.59
N GLN A 119 -5.98 -16.44 1.98
CA GLN A 119 -6.58 -15.42 1.10
C GLN A 119 -6.07 -15.51 -0.35
N ARG A 120 -5.44 -16.63 -0.74
CA ARG A 120 -4.76 -16.72 -2.05
C ARG A 120 -5.71 -16.47 -3.22
N PHE A 121 -6.88 -17.10 -3.20
CA PHE A 121 -7.86 -16.97 -4.28
C PHE A 121 -8.39 -15.54 -4.37
N GLU A 122 -8.85 -14.97 -3.25
CA GLU A 122 -9.33 -13.60 -3.17
C GLU A 122 -8.27 -12.60 -3.64
N ARG A 123 -7.02 -12.77 -3.18
CA ARG A 123 -5.88 -11.95 -3.63
C ARG A 123 -5.71 -11.99 -5.15
N LEU A 124 -5.84 -13.15 -5.78
CA LEU A 124 -5.74 -13.27 -7.23
C LEU A 124 -6.92 -12.60 -7.96
N VAL A 125 -8.13 -12.69 -7.42
CA VAL A 125 -9.30 -12.03 -8.00
C VAL A 125 -9.18 -10.52 -7.92
N TRP A 126 -8.84 -9.96 -6.74
CA TRP A 126 -8.59 -8.53 -6.59
C TRP A 126 -7.45 -8.05 -7.47
N ARG A 127 -6.37 -8.85 -7.57
CA ARG A 127 -5.24 -8.56 -8.46
C ARG A 127 -5.64 -8.51 -9.92
N ALA A 128 -6.47 -9.46 -10.37
CA ALA A 128 -6.95 -9.52 -11.75
C ALA A 128 -7.91 -8.36 -12.05
N LEU A 129 -8.75 -7.97 -11.10
CA LEU A 129 -9.62 -6.80 -11.23
C LEU A 129 -8.80 -5.49 -11.28
N GLY A 130 -7.78 -5.34 -10.44
CA GLY A 130 -6.90 -4.18 -10.42
C GLY A 130 -6.06 -4.00 -11.69
N GLU A 131 -5.80 -5.09 -12.42
CA GLU A 131 -5.16 -5.07 -13.75
C GLU A 131 -6.17 -5.06 -14.90
N GLU A 132 -7.46 -4.90 -14.61
CA GLU A 132 -8.54 -4.89 -15.60
C GLU A 132 -8.60 -6.17 -16.46
N LEU A 133 -8.08 -7.29 -15.96
CA LEU A 133 -8.11 -8.61 -16.64
C LEU A 133 -9.49 -9.28 -16.55
N ILE A 134 -10.29 -8.88 -15.56
CA ILE A 134 -11.66 -9.34 -15.36
C ILE A 134 -12.56 -8.13 -15.06
N SER A 135 -13.84 -8.25 -15.39
CA SER A 135 -14.83 -7.21 -15.06
C SER A 135 -15.23 -7.24 -13.58
N PRO A 136 -15.76 -6.12 -13.04
CA PRO A 136 -16.33 -6.10 -11.67
C PRO A 136 -17.42 -7.16 -11.47
N VAL A 137 -18.27 -7.40 -12.47
CA VAL A 137 -19.30 -8.46 -12.44
C VAL A 137 -18.67 -9.84 -12.29
N ARG A 138 -17.57 -10.10 -13.01
CA ARG A 138 -16.87 -11.39 -12.90
C ARG A 138 -16.19 -11.54 -11.54
N ALA A 139 -15.58 -10.48 -11.03
CA ALA A 139 -15.01 -10.48 -9.68
C ALA A 139 -16.08 -10.74 -8.61
N ALA A 140 -17.26 -10.11 -8.71
CA ALA A 140 -18.39 -10.32 -7.80
C ALA A 140 -18.86 -11.78 -7.79
N GLN A 141 -18.98 -12.40 -8.97
CA GLN A 141 -19.29 -13.84 -9.08
C GLN A 141 -18.23 -14.72 -8.41
N MET A 142 -16.95 -14.44 -8.63
CA MET A 142 -15.85 -15.23 -8.08
C MET A 142 -15.71 -15.07 -6.56
N LEU A 143 -15.91 -13.87 -6.04
CA LEU A 143 -15.80 -13.57 -4.61
C LEU A 143 -17.09 -13.87 -3.83
N HIS A 144 -18.17 -14.24 -4.51
CA HIS A 144 -19.51 -14.38 -3.92
C HIS A 144 -19.98 -13.11 -3.19
N LEU A 145 -19.70 -11.94 -3.78
CA LEU A 145 -20.11 -10.63 -3.27
C LEU A 145 -21.13 -9.99 -4.21
N SER A 146 -21.87 -8.98 -3.72
CA SER A 146 -22.68 -8.14 -4.60
C SER A 146 -21.78 -7.27 -5.49
N LEU A 147 -22.30 -6.88 -6.66
CA LEU A 147 -21.59 -5.95 -7.55
C LEU A 147 -21.27 -4.63 -6.85
N SER A 148 -22.22 -4.08 -6.08
CA SER A 148 -22.03 -2.83 -5.35
C SER A 148 -20.88 -2.91 -4.35
N THR A 149 -20.77 -4.01 -3.60
CA THR A 149 -19.66 -4.22 -2.67
C THR A 149 -18.33 -4.32 -3.40
N VAL A 150 -18.27 -4.99 -4.57
CA VAL A 150 -17.04 -5.02 -5.37
C VAL A 150 -16.66 -3.63 -5.86
N GLU A 151 -17.62 -2.85 -6.37
CA GLU A 151 -17.37 -1.50 -6.88
C GLU A 151 -16.84 -0.54 -5.80
N GLU A 152 -17.41 -0.59 -4.60
CA GLU A 152 -16.89 0.12 -3.42
C GLU A 152 -15.44 -0.26 -3.13
N ASN A 153 -15.13 -1.56 -3.17
CA ASN A 153 -13.80 -2.11 -2.89
C ASN A 153 -12.75 -1.94 -4.01
N ILE A 154 -13.09 -1.30 -5.14
CA ILE A 154 -12.10 -0.92 -6.15
C ILE A 154 -11.34 0.33 -5.70
N ARG A 155 -12.03 1.33 -5.13
CA ARG A 155 -11.44 2.66 -4.85
C ARG A 155 -11.59 3.11 -3.38
N GLY A 156 -12.47 2.48 -2.60
CA GLY A 156 -12.79 2.91 -1.23
C GLY A 156 -13.75 4.08 -1.19
#